data_AF-A0A7S1QXP3-F1
#
_entry.id   AF-A0A7S1QXP3-F1
#
_cell.length_a   1.000
_cell.length_b   1.000
_cell.length_c   1.000
_cell.angle_alpha   90.00
_cell.angle_beta   90.00
_cell.angle_gamma   90.00
#
_symmetry.space_group_name_H-M   'P 1'
#
loop_
_entity.id
_entity.type
_entity.pdbx_description
1 polymer ?
#
loop_
_entity_poly.entity_id
_entity_poly.type
_entity_poly.pdbx_seq_one_letter_code
_entity_poly.pdbx_strand_id
1 'polypeptide(L)'
;VQGRPGDERSWLLAFDAKVMRDLRELWTLRSKLHVAVYQHATVKNAGHVIGDVLALAEPHFDVDGRGTRLRDCLDDEDRFMALGDWILDAIGASAAPELQPARGLLLQLRQRRLYKRVVASTVAPNAAGITLEAIKSGILAEVANAGQREELSRLLIPDTIHITPAKHAGDDPLARVVFVDAKRDADGPSGLRPLTLRGGAAPPSVFSSSTFRERTVLVFLRRRHDGATLTPELEATARAAAQEWERQQIFLGTLLPAALVPAQDL
;
A
#
# COMPACT_ATOMS: atom_id res chain seq x y z
N VAL A 1 9.53 21.93 -5.48
CA VAL A 1 10.22 23.22 -5.32
C VAL A 1 10.35 23.82 -6.72
N GLN A 2 9.44 24.72 -7.08
CA GLN A 2 9.54 25.51 -8.31
C GLN A 2 10.26 26.80 -7.93
N GLY A 3 11.52 26.94 -8.34
CA GLY A 3 12.32 28.15 -8.18
C GLY A 3 12.08 29.12 -9.32
N ARG A 4 11.95 30.41 -8.99
CA ARG A 4 11.91 31.55 -9.93
C ARG A 4 13.19 31.59 -10.78
N PRO A 5 13.14 32.19 -11.99
CA PRO A 5 14.32 32.32 -12.85
C PRO A 5 15.15 33.53 -12.40
N GLY A 6 16.29 33.26 -11.77
CA GLY A 6 17.25 34.28 -11.35
C GLY A 6 17.92 33.90 -10.04
N ASP A 7 19.19 33.52 -10.14
CA ASP A 7 20.13 33.29 -9.04
C ASP A 7 19.91 32.06 -8.13
N GLU A 8 20.48 30.92 -8.55
CA GLU A 8 21.31 30.07 -7.70
C GLU A 8 21.96 28.98 -8.57
N ARG A 9 23.28 29.02 -8.74
CA ARG A 9 24.05 27.86 -9.21
C ARG A 9 23.97 26.79 -8.12
N SER A 10 22.94 25.96 -8.16
CA SER A 10 22.83 24.82 -7.25
C SER A 10 23.79 23.71 -7.69
N TRP A 11 24.58 23.22 -6.75
CA TRP A 11 25.39 22.02 -6.97
C TRP A 11 24.46 20.81 -7.02
N LEU A 12 24.56 20.02 -8.09
CA LEU A 12 23.79 18.79 -8.29
C LEU A 12 24.70 17.58 -8.19
N LEU A 13 24.22 16.52 -7.54
CA LEU A 13 24.86 15.22 -7.58
C LEU A 13 24.70 14.65 -9.00
N ALA A 14 25.81 14.33 -9.66
CA ALA A 14 25.84 13.72 -10.97
C ALA A 14 26.52 12.35 -10.93
N PHE A 15 26.12 11.47 -11.85
CA PHE A 15 26.66 10.12 -11.97
C PHE A 15 27.35 9.92 -13.32
N ASP A 16 28.36 9.04 -13.36
CA ASP A 16 28.94 8.60 -14.62
C ASP A 16 27.87 7.89 -15.47
N ALA A 17 27.78 8.21 -16.77
CA ALA A 17 26.82 7.61 -17.69
C ALA A 17 26.77 6.08 -17.64
N LYS A 18 27.91 5.42 -17.36
CA LYS A 18 27.99 3.95 -17.30
C LYS A 18 27.15 3.33 -16.18
N VAL A 19 26.86 4.06 -15.09
CA VAL A 19 26.06 3.53 -13.97
C VAL A 19 24.55 3.68 -14.18
N MET A 20 24.12 4.22 -15.32
CA MET A 20 22.70 4.39 -15.65
C MET A 20 21.93 3.06 -15.58
N ARG A 21 22.56 1.95 -15.99
CA ARG A 21 21.94 0.62 -15.92
C ARG A 21 21.75 0.17 -14.47
N ASP A 22 22.77 0.36 -13.64
CA ASP A 22 22.75 -0.04 -12.23
C ASP A 22 21.70 0.77 -11.45
N LEU A 23 21.57 2.06 -11.73
CA LEU A 23 20.50 2.89 -11.16
C LEU A 23 19.11 2.39 -11.60
N ARG A 24 18.94 2.01 -12.87
CA ARG A 24 17.68 1.40 -13.35
C ARG A 24 17.35 0.12 -12.57
N GLU A 25 18.33 -0.75 -12.39
CA GLU A 25 18.20 -1.99 -11.61
C GLU A 25 17.80 -1.70 -10.14
N LEU A 26 18.32 -0.63 -9.53
CA LEU A 26 17.93 -0.18 -8.18
C LEU A 26 16.42 0.10 -8.06
N TRP A 27 15.82 0.85 -9.01
CA TRP A 27 14.37 1.11 -8.97
C TRP A 27 13.55 -0.14 -9.29
N THR A 28 14.01 -1.00 -10.19
CA THR A 28 13.38 -2.30 -10.41
C THR A 28 13.39 -3.14 -9.14
N LEU A 29 14.52 -3.18 -8.43
CA LEU A 29 14.63 -3.89 -7.15
C LEU A 29 13.69 -3.30 -6.09
N ARG A 30 13.61 -1.97 -5.99
CA ARG A 30 12.64 -1.28 -5.12
C ARG A 30 11.22 -1.72 -5.43
N SER A 31 10.80 -1.68 -6.70
CA SER A 31 9.45 -2.11 -7.09
C SER A 31 9.20 -3.57 -6.73
N LYS A 32 10.16 -4.47 -6.97
CA LYS A 32 10.07 -5.89 -6.57
C LYS A 32 9.88 -6.06 -5.07
N LEU A 33 10.62 -5.35 -4.24
CA LEU A 33 10.47 -5.39 -2.77
C LEU A 33 9.11 -4.84 -2.32
N HIS A 34 8.60 -3.80 -3.00
CA HIS A 34 7.26 -3.29 -2.72
C HIS A 34 6.17 -4.31 -3.04
N VAL A 35 6.26 -5.02 -4.17
CA VAL A 35 5.30 -6.09 -4.53
C VAL A 35 5.41 -7.26 -3.53
N ALA A 36 6.62 -7.78 -3.34
CA ALA A 36 6.83 -9.05 -2.67
C ALA A 36 6.78 -8.95 -1.13
N VAL A 37 7.18 -7.81 -0.56
CA VAL A 37 7.38 -7.68 0.90
C VAL A 37 6.49 -6.60 1.48
N TYR A 38 6.70 -5.33 1.10
CA TYR A 38 6.09 -4.20 1.83
C TYR A 38 4.59 -4.05 1.61
N GLN A 39 4.11 -4.37 0.41
CA GLN A 39 2.69 -4.30 0.05
C GLN A 39 2.08 -5.69 -0.10
N HIS A 40 2.74 -6.73 0.44
CA HIS A 40 2.21 -8.09 0.38
C HIS A 40 0.81 -8.14 1.00
N ALA A 41 -0.13 -8.84 0.35
CA ALA A 41 -1.53 -8.80 0.75
C ALA A 41 -1.75 -9.31 2.19
N THR A 42 -0.97 -10.30 2.63
CA THR A 42 -1.02 -10.81 4.02
C THR A 42 -0.47 -9.79 5.02
N VAL A 43 0.56 -9.02 4.65
CA VAL A 43 1.10 -7.93 5.49
C VAL A 43 0.08 -6.81 5.62
N LYS A 44 -0.56 -6.42 4.51
CA LYS A 44 -1.69 -5.47 4.51
C LYS A 44 -2.83 -5.94 5.40
N ASN A 45 -3.22 -7.19 5.26
CA ASN A 45 -4.27 -7.81 6.07
C ASN A 45 -3.93 -7.77 7.57
N ALA A 46 -2.72 -8.19 7.95
CA ALA A 46 -2.24 -8.09 9.33
C ALA A 46 -2.23 -6.63 9.83
N GLY A 47 -1.83 -5.68 8.98
CA GLY A 47 -1.88 -4.25 9.28
C GLY A 47 -3.30 -3.75 9.57
N HIS A 48 -4.31 -4.20 8.82
CA HIS A 48 -5.71 -3.89 9.10
C HIS A 48 -6.19 -4.49 10.43
N VAL A 49 -5.79 -5.73 10.76
CA VAL A 49 -6.10 -6.34 12.07
C VAL A 49 -5.46 -5.54 13.20
N ILE A 50 -4.18 -5.17 13.08
CA ILE A 50 -3.46 -4.36 14.08
C ILE A 50 -4.12 -2.98 14.23
N GLY A 51 -4.52 -2.34 13.12
CA GLY A 51 -5.26 -1.09 13.15
C GLY A 51 -6.57 -1.19 13.93
N ASP A 52 -7.34 -2.26 13.71
CA ASP A 52 -8.58 -2.51 14.45
C ASP A 52 -8.30 -2.83 15.93
N VAL A 53 -7.22 -3.55 16.27
CA VAL A 53 -6.77 -3.77 17.67
C VAL A 53 -6.51 -2.44 18.36
N LEU A 54 -5.72 -1.56 17.75
CA LEU A 54 -5.36 -0.27 18.32
C LEU A 54 -6.59 0.64 18.45
N ALA A 55 -7.49 0.62 17.46
CA ALA A 55 -8.73 1.39 17.51
C ALA A 55 -9.67 0.94 18.65
N LEU A 56 -9.75 -0.38 18.91
CA LEU A 56 -10.52 -0.93 20.03
C LEU A 56 -9.86 -0.67 21.38
N ALA A 57 -8.52 -0.64 21.42
CA ALA A 57 -7.77 -0.43 22.65
C ALA A 57 -7.71 1.06 23.05
N GLU A 58 -7.71 1.97 22.09
CA GLU A 58 -7.49 3.40 22.30
C GLU A 58 -8.30 4.00 23.46
N PRO A 59 -9.62 3.74 23.62
CA PRO A 59 -10.41 4.41 24.66
C PRO A 59 -10.10 3.93 26.08
N HIS A 60 -9.37 2.82 26.22
CA HIS A 60 -9.26 2.07 27.48
C HIS A 60 -7.81 1.72 27.86
N PHE A 61 -6.88 1.76 26.92
CA PHE A 61 -5.49 1.40 27.15
C PHE A 61 -4.70 2.60 27.70
N ASP A 62 -4.10 2.39 28.88
CA ASP A 62 -3.23 3.34 29.54
C ASP A 62 -1.77 3.01 29.22
N VAL A 63 -1.08 3.93 28.54
CA VAL A 63 0.28 3.74 28.05
C VAL A 63 1.31 3.77 29.19
N ASP A 64 1.11 4.62 30.20
CA ASP A 64 2.10 4.90 31.25
C ASP A 64 1.57 4.69 32.69
N GLY A 65 0.34 4.22 32.83
CA GLY A 65 -0.31 4.00 34.13
C GLY A 65 -0.82 5.29 34.77
N ARG A 66 -0.85 6.41 34.04
CA ARG A 66 -1.30 7.73 34.51
C ARG A 66 -2.57 8.20 33.81
N GLY A 67 -3.26 7.29 33.13
CA GLY A 67 -4.44 7.57 32.31
C GLY A 67 -4.11 8.17 30.94
N THR A 68 -2.88 7.99 30.45
CA THR A 68 -2.46 8.52 29.15
C THR A 68 -2.93 7.59 28.04
N ARG A 69 -3.76 8.09 27.11
CA ARG A 69 -4.20 7.30 25.96
C ARG A 69 -3.19 7.37 24.83
N LEU A 70 -3.29 6.40 23.93
CA LEU A 70 -2.50 6.33 22.69
C LEU A 70 -2.48 7.63 21.88
N ARG A 71 -3.63 8.30 21.75
CA ARG A 71 -3.72 9.55 20.98
C ARG A 71 -2.99 10.70 21.67
N ASP A 72 -2.97 10.71 23.00
CA ASP A 72 -2.41 11.80 23.79
C ASP A 72 -0.86 11.78 23.70
N CYS A 73 -0.27 10.63 23.38
CA CYS A 73 1.15 10.49 23.09
C CYS A 73 1.60 11.21 21.80
N LEU A 74 0.68 11.58 20.89
CA LEU A 74 1.06 12.30 19.66
C LEU A 74 1.41 13.76 19.92
N ASP A 75 0.91 14.32 21.02
CA ASP A 75 1.08 15.72 21.40
C ASP A 75 2.25 15.93 22.37
N ASP A 76 2.95 14.86 22.77
CA ASP A 76 4.02 14.86 23.76
C ASP A 76 5.20 14.02 23.27
N GLU A 77 6.33 14.67 23.01
CA GLU A 77 7.54 14.05 22.42
C GLU A 77 8.10 12.91 23.28
N ASP A 78 8.16 13.11 24.60
CA ASP A 78 8.72 12.11 25.51
C ASP A 78 7.84 10.85 25.53
N ARG A 79 6.52 11.04 25.53
CA ARG A 79 5.57 9.93 25.45
C ARG A 79 5.57 9.26 24.09
N PHE A 80 5.68 10.02 23.01
CA PHE A 80 5.78 9.48 21.65
C PHE A 80 7.01 8.58 21.52
N MET A 81 8.15 9.02 22.03
CA MET A 81 9.42 8.28 21.99
C MET A 81 9.38 6.99 22.83
N ALA A 82 8.50 6.92 23.83
CA ALA A 82 8.30 5.70 24.62
C ALA A 82 7.40 4.66 23.91
N LEU A 83 6.65 5.06 22.87
CA LEU A 83 5.83 4.13 22.11
C LEU A 83 6.68 3.18 21.28
N GLY A 84 6.27 1.92 21.27
CA GLY A 84 6.87 0.89 20.42
C GLY A 84 5.96 -0.32 20.29
N ASP A 85 6.44 -1.32 19.56
CA ASP A 85 5.67 -2.53 19.25
C ASP A 85 5.25 -3.33 20.49
N TRP A 86 5.91 -3.10 21.63
CA TRP A 86 5.56 -3.65 22.94
C TRP A 86 4.11 -3.39 23.34
N ILE A 87 3.48 -2.35 22.78
CA ILE A 87 2.09 -2.01 23.07
C ILE A 87 1.12 -3.15 22.74
N LEU A 88 1.40 -3.93 21.69
CA LEU A 88 0.55 -5.06 21.32
C LEU A 88 0.62 -6.16 22.39
N ASP A 89 1.79 -6.36 22.98
CA ASP A 89 1.98 -7.31 24.07
C ASP A 89 1.35 -6.80 25.37
N ALA A 90 1.46 -5.50 25.65
CA ALA A 90 0.81 -4.87 26.81
C ALA A 90 -0.72 -4.93 26.73
N ILE A 91 -1.32 -4.63 25.57
CA ILE A 91 -2.77 -4.82 25.33
C ILE A 91 -3.12 -6.29 25.51
N GLY A 92 -2.32 -7.20 24.94
CA GLY A 92 -2.49 -8.65 25.05
C GLY A 92 -2.47 -9.17 26.50
N ALA A 93 -1.66 -8.57 27.35
CA ALA A 93 -1.47 -8.96 28.75
C ALA A 93 -2.43 -8.26 29.73
N SER A 94 -3.11 -7.19 29.31
CA SER A 94 -4.01 -6.43 30.18
C SER A 94 -5.17 -7.29 30.69
N ALA A 95 -5.52 -7.09 31.96
CA ALA A 95 -6.67 -7.73 32.61
C ALA A 95 -7.98 -6.94 32.43
N ALA A 96 -7.93 -5.72 31.89
CA ALA A 96 -9.10 -4.85 31.74
C ALA A 96 -10.19 -5.53 30.87
N PRO A 97 -11.45 -5.63 31.35
CA PRO A 97 -12.52 -6.25 30.59
C PRO A 97 -12.84 -5.50 29.30
N GLU A 98 -12.68 -4.18 29.28
CA GLU A 98 -12.90 -3.31 28.13
C GLU A 98 -11.94 -3.60 26.97
N LEU A 99 -10.74 -4.13 27.27
CA LEU A 99 -9.75 -4.55 26.27
C LEU A 99 -9.98 -5.97 25.74
N GLN A 100 -11.03 -6.67 26.18
CA GLN A 100 -11.35 -8.01 25.68
C GLN A 100 -11.48 -8.07 24.14
N PRO A 101 -12.16 -7.13 23.46
CA PRO A 101 -12.29 -7.17 21.99
C PRO A 101 -10.94 -7.04 21.28
N ALA A 102 -10.07 -6.14 21.76
CA ALA A 102 -8.72 -5.96 21.23
C ALA A 102 -7.84 -7.20 21.45
N ARG A 103 -7.90 -7.80 22.65
CA ARG A 103 -7.21 -9.08 22.96
C ARG A 103 -7.71 -10.23 22.09
N GLY A 104 -9.01 -10.28 21.80
CA GLY A 104 -9.61 -11.26 20.91
C GLY A 104 -9.01 -11.21 19.49
N LEU A 105 -8.88 -10.01 18.92
CA LEU A 105 -8.22 -9.82 17.63
C LEU A 105 -6.72 -10.16 17.66
N LEU A 106 -5.99 -9.77 18.71
CA LEU A 106 -4.57 -10.13 18.86
C LEU A 106 -4.37 -11.65 18.91
N LEU A 107 -5.25 -12.36 19.60
CA LEU A 107 -5.23 -13.82 19.63
C LEU A 107 -5.49 -14.41 18.23
N GLN A 108 -6.47 -13.87 17.49
CA GLN A 108 -6.72 -14.28 16.11
C GLN A 108 -5.50 -14.03 15.22
N LEU A 109 -4.87 -12.86 15.33
CA LEU A 109 -3.65 -12.50 14.61
C LEU A 109 -2.52 -13.50 14.89
N ARG A 110 -2.24 -13.81 16.16
CA ARG A 110 -1.23 -14.79 16.59
C ARG A 110 -1.54 -16.21 16.09
N GLN A 111 -2.83 -16.57 16.00
CA GLN A 111 -3.29 -17.83 15.42
C GLN A 111 -3.36 -17.83 13.88
N ARG A 112 -2.87 -16.77 13.21
CA ARG A 112 -2.97 -16.58 11.75
C ARG A 112 -4.40 -16.61 11.21
N ARG A 113 -5.39 -16.28 12.06
CA ARG A 113 -6.81 -16.15 11.69
C ARG A 113 -7.10 -14.74 11.19
N LEU A 114 -6.46 -14.37 10.09
CA LEU A 114 -6.59 -13.07 9.44
C LEU A 114 -7.98 -12.86 8.79
N TYR A 115 -8.25 -11.63 8.36
CA TYR A 115 -9.45 -11.28 7.61
C TYR A 115 -9.49 -12.02 6.28
N LYS A 116 -10.70 -12.28 5.77
CA LYS A 116 -10.87 -13.03 4.53
C LYS A 116 -10.69 -12.10 3.35
N ARG A 117 -9.79 -12.41 2.43
CA ARG A 117 -9.65 -11.68 1.17
C ARG A 117 -10.73 -12.14 0.19
N VAL A 118 -11.50 -11.19 -0.35
CA VAL A 118 -12.59 -11.45 -1.31
C VAL A 118 -12.32 -10.92 -2.71
N VAL A 119 -11.42 -9.94 -2.85
CA VAL A 119 -10.94 -9.41 -4.15
C VAL A 119 -9.42 -9.29 -4.13
N ALA A 120 -8.79 -9.64 -5.24
CA ALA A 120 -7.38 -9.36 -5.52
C ALA A 120 -7.17 -9.23 -7.04
N SER A 121 -7.19 -8.00 -7.54
CA SER A 121 -7.18 -7.76 -8.99
C SER A 121 -6.29 -6.58 -9.37
N THR A 122 -5.61 -6.69 -10.50
CA THR A 122 -4.77 -5.60 -11.03
C THR A 122 -5.65 -4.61 -11.79
N VAL A 123 -5.47 -3.32 -11.53
CA VAL A 123 -6.13 -2.22 -12.24
C VAL A 123 -5.42 -2.01 -13.58
N ALA A 124 -6.19 -1.87 -14.65
CA ALA A 124 -5.64 -1.64 -15.97
C ALA A 124 -4.83 -0.32 -16.01
N PRO A 125 -3.70 -0.25 -16.75
CA PRO A 125 -2.83 0.93 -16.77
C PRO A 125 -3.53 2.24 -17.15
N ASN A 126 -4.55 2.16 -18.01
CA ASN A 126 -5.28 3.31 -18.54
C ASN A 126 -6.59 3.59 -17.80
N ALA A 127 -6.95 2.78 -16.79
CA ALA A 127 -8.17 2.99 -16.04
C ALA A 127 -8.07 4.26 -15.20
N ALA A 128 -9.15 5.05 -15.22
CA ALA A 128 -9.32 6.16 -14.28
C ALA A 128 -9.21 5.63 -12.85
N GLY A 129 -8.79 6.50 -11.92
CA GLY A 129 -8.52 6.06 -10.56
C GLY A 129 -9.78 5.54 -9.86
N ILE A 130 -9.87 4.23 -9.67
CA ILE A 130 -10.84 3.63 -8.75
C ILE A 130 -10.52 4.11 -7.33
N THR A 131 -11.52 4.65 -6.62
CA THR A 131 -11.44 5.07 -5.23
C THR A 131 -11.91 3.94 -4.30
N LEU A 132 -11.47 3.97 -3.04
CA LEU A 132 -11.89 3.00 -2.02
C LEU A 132 -13.41 3.02 -1.79
N GLU A 133 -14.00 4.22 -1.83
CA GLU A 133 -15.44 4.40 -1.71
C GLU A 133 -16.19 3.77 -2.89
N ALA A 134 -15.71 3.96 -4.13
CA ALA A 134 -16.32 3.37 -5.32
C ALA A 134 -16.25 1.82 -5.31
N ILE A 135 -15.15 1.25 -4.80
CA ILE A 135 -15.04 -0.21 -4.61
C ILE A 135 -16.10 -0.69 -3.64
N LYS A 136 -16.17 -0.03 -2.47
CA LYS A 136 -17.08 -0.41 -1.40
C LYS A 136 -18.54 -0.27 -1.82
N SER A 137 -18.93 0.88 -2.39
CA SER A 137 -20.29 1.13 -2.83
C SER A 137 -20.68 0.22 -4.00
N GLY A 138 -19.75 -0.05 -4.93
CA GLY A 138 -19.95 -0.99 -6.03
C GLY A 138 -20.24 -2.41 -5.54
N ILE A 139 -19.44 -2.94 -4.61
CA ILE A 139 -19.68 -4.28 -4.03
C ILE A 139 -21.01 -4.31 -3.25
N LEU A 140 -21.32 -3.27 -2.49
CA LEU A 140 -22.57 -3.21 -1.71
C LEU A 140 -23.82 -3.07 -2.59
N ALA A 141 -23.70 -2.53 -3.81
CA ALA A 141 -24.79 -2.45 -4.77
C ALA A 141 -25.23 -3.83 -5.27
N GLU A 142 -24.32 -4.80 -5.32
CA GLU A 142 -24.60 -6.19 -5.71
C GLU A 142 -25.30 -7.01 -4.62
N VAL A 143 -25.39 -6.49 -3.39
CA VAL A 143 -26.06 -7.16 -2.28
C VAL A 143 -27.54 -6.84 -2.30
N ALA A 144 -28.40 -7.83 -2.56
CA ALA A 144 -29.85 -7.63 -2.66
C ALA A 144 -30.52 -7.29 -1.30
N ASN A 145 -30.15 -8.01 -0.24
CA ASN A 145 -30.76 -7.86 1.08
C ASN A 145 -30.21 -6.62 1.82
N ALA A 146 -31.10 -5.71 2.25
CA ALA A 146 -30.71 -4.47 2.90
C ALA A 146 -30.01 -4.66 4.26
N GLY A 147 -30.44 -5.64 5.07
CA GLY A 147 -29.82 -5.93 6.36
C GLY A 147 -28.41 -6.48 6.21
N GLN A 148 -28.22 -7.42 5.28
CA GLN A 148 -26.87 -7.93 4.95
C GLN A 148 -25.99 -6.83 4.37
N ARG A 149 -26.54 -5.94 3.53
CA ARG A 149 -25.82 -4.79 2.97
C ARG A 149 -25.31 -3.85 4.07
N GLU A 150 -26.14 -3.54 5.06
CA GLU A 150 -25.74 -2.71 6.19
C GLU A 150 -24.62 -3.38 7.01
N GLU A 151 -24.74 -4.67 7.30
CA GLU A 151 -23.72 -5.40 8.05
C GLU A 151 -22.39 -5.46 7.27
N LEU A 152 -22.43 -5.80 5.98
CA LEU A 152 -21.25 -5.82 5.10
C LEU A 152 -20.60 -4.45 4.95
N SER A 153 -21.38 -3.36 5.00
CA SER A 153 -20.81 -2.01 4.94
C SER A 153 -19.85 -1.73 6.10
N ARG A 154 -20.00 -2.38 7.24
CA ARG A 154 -19.11 -2.23 8.41
C ARG A 154 -17.90 -3.17 8.33
N LEU A 155 -18.08 -4.32 7.68
CA LEU A 155 -17.10 -5.40 7.62
C LEU A 155 -16.16 -5.33 6.41
N LEU A 156 -16.57 -4.71 5.31
CA LEU A 156 -15.75 -4.58 4.11
C LEU A 156 -14.65 -3.53 4.29
N ILE A 157 -13.42 -3.96 4.04
CA ILE A 157 -12.22 -3.12 4.01
C ILE A 157 -11.68 -3.10 2.58
N PRO A 158 -11.98 -2.06 1.79
CA PRO A 158 -11.30 -1.81 0.53
C PRO A 158 -9.87 -1.28 0.79
N ASP A 159 -8.90 -1.76 0.02
CA ASP A 159 -7.52 -1.28 0.05
C ASP A 159 -6.95 -1.27 -1.38
N THR A 160 -5.96 -0.41 -1.62
CA THR A 160 -5.28 -0.30 -2.90
C THR A 160 -3.77 -0.26 -2.71
N ILE A 161 -3.09 -1.10 -3.48
CA ILE A 161 -1.64 -1.10 -3.57
C ILE A 161 -1.25 -0.25 -4.78
N HIS A 162 -0.35 0.70 -4.57
CA HIS A 162 0.21 1.55 -5.61
C HIS A 162 1.71 1.35 -5.64
N ILE A 163 2.22 0.79 -6.74
CA ILE A 163 3.66 0.56 -6.90
C ILE A 163 4.13 1.41 -8.07
N THR A 164 4.94 2.41 -7.71
CA THR A 164 5.64 3.26 -8.66
C THR A 164 7.14 3.17 -8.37
N PRO A 165 8.00 2.99 -9.39
CA PRO A 165 9.43 3.01 -9.21
C PRO A 165 9.93 4.41 -8.81
N ALA A 166 9.19 5.46 -9.18
CA ALA A 166 9.51 6.86 -8.88
C ALA A 166 8.46 7.53 -7.98
N LYS A 167 8.84 8.71 -7.43
CA LYS A 167 7.99 9.56 -6.58
C LYS A 167 6.76 10.10 -7.31
N HIS A 168 6.78 10.18 -8.63
CA HIS A 168 5.66 10.64 -9.46
C HIS A 168 5.22 9.53 -10.40
N ALA A 169 3.90 9.35 -10.51
CA ALA A 169 3.32 8.34 -11.38
C ALA A 169 3.60 8.67 -12.84
N GLY A 170 4.18 7.71 -13.59
CA GLY A 170 4.36 7.80 -15.04
C GLY A 170 5.72 8.28 -15.52
N ASP A 171 6.60 8.77 -14.64
CA ASP A 171 7.94 9.25 -15.03
C ASP A 171 9.00 8.14 -14.92
N ASP A 172 9.90 8.05 -15.90
CA ASP A 172 11.15 7.29 -15.75
C ASP A 172 11.98 7.99 -14.65
N PRO A 173 12.32 7.32 -13.54
CA PRO A 173 13.14 7.93 -12.50
C PRO A 173 14.50 8.42 -13.00
N LEU A 174 15.04 7.83 -14.08
CA LEU A 174 16.29 8.28 -14.71
C LEU A 174 16.18 9.66 -15.36
N ALA A 175 14.98 10.08 -15.77
CA ALA A 175 14.77 11.40 -16.38
C ALA A 175 15.11 12.55 -15.42
N ARG A 176 15.25 12.26 -14.12
CA ARG A 176 15.56 13.23 -13.07
C ARG A 176 16.99 13.10 -12.53
N VAL A 177 17.80 12.20 -13.09
CA VAL A 177 19.20 12.01 -12.70
C VAL A 177 20.11 12.69 -13.70
N VAL A 178 21.08 13.44 -13.19
CA VAL A 178 22.12 14.07 -14.00
C VAL A 178 23.22 13.05 -14.26
N PHE A 179 23.49 12.78 -15.53
CA PHE A 179 24.61 11.95 -15.95
C PHE A 179 25.71 12.80 -16.59
N VAL A 180 26.96 12.40 -16.43
CA VAL A 180 28.13 13.03 -17.04
C VAL A 180 29.01 11.96 -17.68
N ASP A 181 29.72 12.30 -18.75
CA ASP A 181 30.73 11.41 -19.33
C ASP A 181 32.10 11.88 -18.84
N ALA A 182 32.54 11.36 -17.70
CA ALA A 182 33.77 11.79 -17.05
C ALA A 182 35.02 11.63 -17.95
N LYS A 183 35.00 10.73 -18.94
CA LYS A 183 36.13 10.56 -19.87
C LYS A 183 36.09 11.57 -21.02
N ARG A 184 34.90 11.90 -21.51
CA ARG A 184 34.73 12.82 -22.64
C ARG A 184 34.75 14.29 -22.21
N ASP A 185 34.29 14.56 -21.00
CA ASP A 185 34.14 15.92 -20.47
C ASP A 185 35.33 16.39 -19.60
N ALA A 186 36.30 15.51 -19.33
CA ALA A 186 37.54 15.88 -18.62
C ALA A 186 38.46 16.80 -19.46
N ASP A 187 38.41 16.70 -20.79
CA ASP A 187 39.32 17.41 -21.71
C ASP A 187 38.69 18.64 -22.40
N GLY A 188 37.44 18.98 -22.06
CA GLY A 188 36.71 20.09 -22.68
C GLY A 188 36.87 21.43 -21.95
N PRO A 189 36.93 22.59 -22.65
CA PRO A 189 37.12 23.91 -22.04
C PRO A 189 35.91 24.43 -21.23
N SER A 190 34.94 23.58 -20.88
CA SER A 190 33.66 23.98 -20.28
C SER A 190 33.18 23.12 -19.10
N GLY A 191 34.05 22.29 -18.50
CA GLY A 191 33.68 21.42 -17.38
C GLY A 191 32.68 20.32 -17.75
N LEU A 192 32.37 19.44 -16.78
CA LEU A 192 31.44 18.31 -16.94
C LEU A 192 30.09 18.80 -17.48
N ARG A 193 29.69 18.34 -18.67
CA ARG A 193 28.40 18.70 -19.27
C ARG A 193 27.38 17.62 -18.94
N PRO A 194 26.23 17.99 -18.35
CA PRO A 194 25.11 17.06 -18.20
C PRO A 194 24.76 16.41 -19.54
N LEU A 195 24.79 15.08 -19.58
CA LEU A 195 24.18 14.31 -20.64
C LEU A 195 22.67 14.54 -20.56
N THR A 196 22.19 15.37 -21.46
CA THR A 196 20.75 15.49 -21.69
C THR A 196 20.33 14.23 -22.43
N LEU A 197 19.57 13.36 -21.76
CA LEU A 197 18.83 12.29 -22.43
C LEU A 197 17.90 12.96 -23.46
N ARG A 198 18.34 13.07 -24.72
CA ARG A 198 17.58 13.69 -25.81
C ARG A 198 16.23 12.97 -25.90
N GLY A 199 15.15 13.66 -25.56
CA GLY A 199 13.79 13.16 -25.72
C GLY A 199 13.07 12.70 -24.43
N GLY A 200 13.49 13.11 -23.24
CA GLY A 200 12.67 13.02 -22.01
C GLY A 200 12.44 11.61 -21.45
N ALA A 201 12.86 10.57 -22.15
CA ALA A 201 12.94 9.21 -21.67
C ALA A 201 14.19 8.57 -22.30
N ALA A 202 15.05 7.94 -21.50
CA ALA A 202 15.98 6.97 -22.07
C ALA A 202 15.12 5.93 -22.82
N PRO A 203 15.49 5.50 -24.05
CA PRO A 203 14.70 4.52 -24.77
C PRO A 203 14.45 3.33 -23.82
N PRO A 204 13.20 2.83 -23.76
CA PRO A 204 12.94 1.65 -22.96
C PRO A 204 13.94 0.60 -23.41
N SER A 205 14.76 0.16 -22.45
CA SER A 205 15.57 -1.01 -22.67
C SER A 205 14.61 -2.12 -23.10
N VAL A 206 15.02 -3.02 -23.98
CA VAL A 206 14.27 -4.27 -24.25
C VAL A 206 13.97 -5.03 -22.93
N PHE A 207 14.71 -4.69 -21.86
CA PHE A 207 14.59 -5.24 -20.52
C PHE A 207 13.90 -4.31 -19.49
N SER A 208 13.31 -3.17 -19.89
CA SER A 208 12.55 -2.30 -18.97
C SER A 208 11.05 -2.36 -19.24
N SER A 209 10.24 -2.36 -18.17
CA SER A 209 8.78 -2.28 -18.33
C SER A 209 8.40 -0.97 -19.02
N SER A 210 7.46 -1.06 -19.97
CA SER A 210 6.85 0.11 -20.62
C SER A 210 5.92 0.88 -19.67
N THR A 211 5.49 0.23 -18.59
CA THR A 211 4.64 0.79 -17.54
C THR A 211 5.40 0.87 -16.22
N PHE A 212 5.47 2.08 -15.66
CA PHE A 212 6.06 2.37 -14.35
C PHE A 212 5.00 2.48 -13.25
N ARG A 213 3.84 1.87 -13.45
CA ARG A 213 2.76 1.93 -12.46
C ARG A 213 2.01 0.62 -12.46
N GLU A 214 2.02 -0.04 -11.31
CA GLU A 214 1.15 -1.15 -11.02
C GLU A 214 0.20 -0.76 -9.90
N ARG A 215 -1.06 -1.15 -10.05
CA ARG A 215 -2.12 -0.88 -9.10
C ARG A 215 -2.88 -2.16 -8.85
N THR A 216 -3.06 -2.53 -7.59
CA THR A 216 -3.84 -3.70 -7.21
C THR A 216 -4.95 -3.27 -6.27
N VAL A 217 -6.17 -3.74 -6.53
CA VAL A 217 -7.29 -3.62 -5.61
C VAL A 217 -7.30 -4.86 -4.73
N LEU A 218 -7.39 -4.65 -3.42
CA LEU A 218 -7.61 -5.69 -2.43
C LEU A 218 -8.90 -5.36 -1.68
N VAL A 219 -9.71 -6.38 -1.41
CA VAL A 219 -10.85 -6.23 -0.51
C VAL A 219 -10.81 -7.33 0.52
N PHE A 220 -10.89 -6.93 1.79
CA PHE A 220 -10.94 -7.83 2.92
C PHE A 220 -12.29 -7.77 3.62
N LEU A 221 -12.66 -8.87 4.25
CA LEU A 221 -13.85 -9.01 5.07
C LEU A 221 -13.41 -9.24 6.52
N ARG A 222 -13.72 -8.28 7.40
CA ARG A 222 -13.42 -8.34 8.83
C ARG A 222 -14.07 -9.55 9.48
N ARG A 223 -13.34 -10.19 10.39
CA ARG A 223 -13.93 -11.15 11.35
C ARG A 223 -14.54 -10.39 12.53
N ARG A 224 -15.53 -10.98 13.19
CA ARG A 224 -16.08 -10.40 14.42
C ARG A 224 -15.08 -10.57 15.57
N HIS A 225 -15.03 -9.58 16.46
CA HIS A 225 -14.07 -9.50 17.58
C HIS A 225 -14.41 -10.45 18.73
N ASP A 226 -15.67 -10.86 18.83
CA ASP A 226 -16.20 -11.85 19.79
C ASP A 226 -15.71 -13.29 19.51
N GLY A 227 -14.92 -13.50 18.45
CA GLY A 227 -14.49 -14.82 18.02
C GLY A 227 -15.58 -15.61 17.29
N ALA A 228 -16.79 -15.05 17.13
CA ALA A 228 -17.81 -15.64 16.31
C ALA A 228 -17.37 -15.57 14.84
N THR A 229 -17.39 -16.73 14.19
CA THR A 229 -17.23 -16.79 12.74
C THR A 229 -18.34 -15.94 12.12
N LEU A 230 -18.02 -15.19 11.06
CA LEU A 230 -19.05 -14.64 10.18
C LEU A 230 -20.04 -15.75 9.82
N THR A 231 -21.33 -15.42 9.77
CA THR A 231 -22.30 -16.41 9.31
C THR A 231 -21.89 -16.86 7.91
N PRO A 232 -21.88 -18.18 7.61
CA PRO A 232 -21.48 -18.68 6.30
C PRO A 232 -22.26 -18.02 5.16
N GLU A 233 -23.53 -17.67 5.43
CA GLU A 233 -24.39 -16.92 4.52
C GLU A 233 -23.84 -15.53 4.20
N LEU A 234 -23.44 -14.75 5.20
CA LEU A 234 -22.91 -13.40 4.98
C LEU A 234 -21.56 -13.43 4.26
N GLU A 235 -20.70 -14.41 4.57
CA GLU A 235 -19.44 -14.61 3.84
C GLU A 235 -19.71 -14.98 2.37
N ALA A 236 -20.66 -15.89 2.12
CA ALA A 236 -21.04 -16.27 0.76
C ALA A 236 -21.62 -15.09 -0.03
N THR A 237 -22.49 -14.29 0.60
CA THR A 237 -23.04 -13.06 0.00
C THR A 237 -21.93 -12.06 -0.33
N ALA A 238 -21.00 -11.81 0.60
CA ALA A 238 -19.88 -10.90 0.37
C ALA A 238 -19.01 -11.35 -0.81
N ARG A 239 -18.71 -12.66 -0.88
CA ARG A 239 -17.91 -13.25 -1.94
C ARG A 239 -18.61 -13.15 -3.30
N ALA A 240 -19.90 -13.49 -3.35
CA ALA A 240 -20.69 -13.43 -4.59
C ALA A 240 -20.79 -11.98 -5.11
N ALA A 241 -21.10 -11.03 -4.23
CA ALA A 241 -21.16 -9.60 -4.56
C ALA A 241 -19.81 -9.07 -5.06
N ALA A 242 -18.72 -9.44 -4.39
CA ALA A 242 -17.37 -9.05 -4.78
C ALA A 242 -16.96 -9.62 -6.16
N GLN A 243 -17.28 -10.89 -6.43
CA GLN A 243 -17.00 -11.55 -7.70
C GLN A 243 -17.79 -10.93 -8.85
N GLU A 244 -19.06 -10.60 -8.61
CA GLU A 244 -19.89 -9.96 -9.63
C GLU A 244 -19.40 -8.54 -9.94
N TRP A 245 -19.11 -7.76 -8.91
CA TRP A 245 -18.50 -6.44 -9.08
C TRP A 245 -17.17 -6.53 -9.85
N GLU A 246 -16.28 -7.47 -9.48
CA GLU A 246 -15.01 -7.69 -10.17
C GLU A 246 -15.23 -8.04 -11.65
N ARG A 247 -16.18 -8.94 -11.95
CA ARG A 247 -16.54 -9.34 -13.32
C ARG A 247 -16.99 -8.14 -14.15
N GLN A 248 -17.83 -7.27 -13.59
CA GLN A 248 -18.28 -6.05 -14.26
C GLN A 248 -17.11 -5.10 -14.53
N GLN A 249 -16.21 -4.92 -13.56
CA GLN A 249 -15.04 -4.05 -13.75
C GLN A 249 -14.04 -4.60 -14.77
N ILE A 250 -13.90 -5.92 -14.87
CA ILE A 250 -13.11 -6.57 -15.93
C ILE A 250 -13.76 -6.34 -17.29
N PHE A 251 -15.08 -6.50 -17.38
CA PHE A 251 -15.84 -6.24 -18.62
C PHE A 251 -15.70 -4.79 -19.08
N LEU A 252 -15.69 -3.84 -18.15
CA LEU A 252 -15.47 -2.41 -18.42
C LEU A 252 -14.00 -2.07 -18.74
N GLY A 253 -13.08 -3.03 -18.65
CA GLY A 253 -11.64 -2.82 -18.88
C GLY A 253 -10.95 -2.03 -17.75
N THR A 254 -11.62 -1.85 -16.61
CA THR A 254 -11.06 -1.15 -15.44
C THR A 254 -10.11 -2.06 -14.67
N LEU A 255 -10.45 -3.34 -14.54
CA LEU A 255 -9.61 -4.38 -13.93
C LEU A 255 -9.13 -5.36 -15.01
N LEU A 256 -7.96 -5.94 -14.78
CA LEU A 256 -7.44 -7.04 -15.58
C LEU A 256 -7.88 -8.37 -14.95
N PRO A 257 -8.24 -9.38 -15.77
CA PRO A 257 -8.52 -10.71 -15.25
C PRO A 257 -7.27 -11.29 -14.57
N ALA A 258 -7.47 -12.12 -13.56
CA ALA A 258 -6.41 -12.67 -12.70
C ALA A 258 -5.39 -13.61 -13.39
N ALA A 259 -5.33 -13.65 -14.73
CA ALA A 259 -4.38 -14.45 -15.49
C ALA A 259 -3.23 -13.57 -16.01
N LEU A 260 -2.15 -13.49 -15.20
CA LEU A 260 -0.72 -13.28 -15.59
C LEU A 260 0.18 -12.92 -14.38
N VAL A 261 -0.30 -12.97 -13.15
CA VAL A 261 0.59 -13.03 -11.97
C VAL A 261 0.77 -14.51 -11.63
N PRO A 262 2.00 -15.07 -11.68
CA PRO A 262 2.20 -16.46 -11.32
C PRO A 262 1.70 -16.67 -9.90
N ALA A 263 0.92 -17.73 -9.72
CA ALA A 263 0.50 -18.23 -8.43
C ALA A 263 1.74 -18.49 -7.58
N GLN A 264 2.11 -17.52 -6.76
CA GLN A 264 2.99 -17.74 -5.63
C GLN A 264 2.20 -17.38 -4.37
N ASP A 265 1.85 -18.47 -3.69
CA ASP A 265 1.56 -18.62 -2.28
C ASP A 265 0.12 -18.36 -1.80
N LEU A 266 -0.53 -19.52 -1.56
CA LEU A 266 -1.65 -19.81 -0.66
C LEU A 266 -1.45 -19.20 0.74
#